data_AF-A0A1S7LF48-F1
#
_entry.id   AF-A0A1S7LF48-F1
#
_cell.length_a   1.000
_cell.length_b   1.000
_cell.length_c   1.000
_cell.angle_alpha   90.00
_cell.angle_beta   90.00
_cell.angle_gamma   90.00
#
_symmetry.space_group_name_H-M   'P 1'
#
loop_
_entity.id
_entity.type
_entity.pdbx_description
1 polymer ?
#
loop_
_entity_poly.entity_id
_entity_poly.type
_entity_poly.pdbx_seq_one_letter_code
_entity_poly.pdbx_strand_id
1 'polypeptide(L)'
;MIFRSINLIALFALLLMASAPVRAEMVMPYILASQSAGSVSSAVAEAKSKLAAAGFEVAGEYSPYAGTHIVVATSEVQKAHAAKTEHGGFGAAMRIAINQAGGDVQISYVNPEWMAHVYRMEGKGEALKAKLAAALGNQKLFGSAEGMDHERLRNYQYMIFMPDFEDPITLASYGSQKEALAAVEAGLAKGAGGTKKVYRVDLPGKAESVIGIALTQGDGADNKIMPVIDTTAMKQSAHLPYEVLVTEGKVIMLHGKFRIAQSFPDLAMGTFMEISSAPDAIEASLKAAAKM
;
A
#
# COMPACT_ATOMS: atom_id res chain seq x y z
N MET A 1 -5.42 36.74 63.01
CA MET A 1 -5.81 35.43 62.42
C MET A 1 -5.88 35.56 60.89
N ILE A 2 -4.82 36.07 60.23
CA ILE A 2 -4.86 36.53 58.81
C ILE A 2 -3.78 35.84 57.94
N PHE A 3 -2.97 34.94 58.49
CA PHE A 3 -1.82 34.35 57.78
C PHE A 3 -2.01 32.90 57.30
N ARG A 4 -3.24 32.37 57.24
CA ARG A 4 -3.50 30.98 56.82
C ARG A 4 -4.14 30.82 55.44
N SER A 5 -4.55 31.90 54.78
CA SER A 5 -5.34 31.82 53.54
C SER A 5 -4.55 32.10 52.25
N ILE A 6 -3.28 32.48 52.34
CA ILE A 6 -2.49 32.91 51.17
C ILE A 6 -1.74 31.75 50.49
N ASN A 7 -1.47 30.65 51.21
CA ASN A 7 -0.70 29.52 50.65
C ASN A 7 -1.51 28.52 49.82
N LEU A 8 -2.85 28.59 49.84
CA LEU A 8 -3.69 27.65 49.08
C LEU A 8 -4.00 28.13 47.66
N ILE A 9 -3.90 29.43 47.40
CA ILE A 9 -4.16 30.02 46.08
C ILE A 9 -2.91 29.94 45.18
N ALA A 10 -1.71 29.98 45.76
CA ALA A 10 -0.46 29.80 45.02
C ALA A 10 -0.22 28.35 44.57
N LEU A 11 -0.81 27.36 45.24
CA LEU A 11 -0.66 25.94 44.89
C LEU A 11 -1.64 25.47 43.81
N PHE A 12 -2.74 26.20 43.60
CA PHE A 12 -3.72 25.91 42.55
C PHE A 12 -3.37 26.56 41.20
N ALA A 13 -2.51 27.58 41.19
CA ALA A 13 -2.06 28.26 39.98
C ALA A 13 -0.94 27.51 39.22
N LEU A 14 -0.30 26.51 39.84
CA LEU A 14 0.80 25.74 39.23
C LEU A 14 0.35 24.46 38.50
N LEU A 15 -0.94 24.11 38.55
CA LEU A 15 -1.50 22.91 37.92
C LEU A 15 -2.15 23.14 36.55
N LEU A 16 -2.07 24.36 36.01
CA LEU A 16 -2.42 24.68 34.63
C LEU A 16 -1.20 24.64 33.71
N MET A 17 -0.35 23.61 33.87
CA MET A 17 0.52 23.21 32.77
C MET A 17 -0.38 22.68 31.67
N ALA A 18 -0.69 23.57 30.72
CA ALA A 18 -1.40 23.26 29.50
C ALA A 18 -0.83 21.98 28.90
N SER A 19 -1.57 20.89 29.01
CA SER A 19 -1.44 19.77 28.09
C SER A 19 -1.77 20.35 26.71
N ALA A 20 -0.73 20.74 25.96
CA ALA A 20 -0.89 21.05 24.56
C ALA A 20 -1.62 19.85 23.94
N PRO A 21 -2.71 20.05 23.19
CA PRO A 21 -3.36 18.94 22.52
C PRO A 21 -2.29 18.26 21.67
N VAL A 22 -2.04 16.99 21.95
CA VAL A 22 -1.20 16.15 21.09
C VAL A 22 -1.94 16.13 19.76
N ARG A 23 -1.52 16.97 18.82
CA ARG A 23 -2.04 16.93 17.46
C ARG A 23 -1.69 15.56 16.93
N ALA A 24 -2.71 14.77 16.60
CA ALA A 24 -2.49 13.46 16.00
C ALA A 24 -1.60 13.64 14.75
N GLU A 25 -0.58 12.81 14.64
CA GLU A 25 0.36 12.86 13.53
C GLU A 25 -0.41 12.48 12.25
N MET A 26 -0.50 13.42 11.32
CA MET A 26 -1.21 13.21 10.06
C MET A 26 -0.26 12.55 9.08
N VAL A 27 -0.61 11.35 8.65
CA VAL A 27 0.17 10.53 7.72
C VAL A 27 -0.44 10.64 6.33
N MET A 28 0.41 10.72 5.29
CA MET A 28 -0.02 10.68 3.90
C MET A 28 0.32 9.34 3.24
N PRO A 29 -0.40 8.93 2.16
CA PRO A 29 -0.24 7.60 1.58
C PRO A 29 1.12 7.32 0.94
N TYR A 30 1.80 8.35 0.41
CA TYR A 30 3.04 8.17 -0.33
C TYR A 30 4.14 9.12 0.12
N ILE A 31 5.37 8.70 -0.16
CA ILE A 31 6.58 9.50 0.04
C ILE A 31 7.28 9.66 -1.31
N LEU A 32 7.59 10.90 -1.68
CA LEU A 32 8.52 11.21 -2.76
C LEU A 32 9.93 11.01 -2.24
N ALA A 33 10.65 10.07 -2.83
CA ALA A 33 12.04 9.80 -2.50
C ALA A 33 12.97 10.81 -3.18
N SER A 34 12.75 11.04 -4.48
CA SER A 34 13.50 11.98 -5.30
C SER A 34 12.72 12.40 -6.54
N GLN A 35 13.05 13.59 -7.06
CA GLN A 35 12.63 14.05 -8.36
C GLN A 35 13.83 14.70 -9.07
N SER A 36 14.17 14.21 -10.26
CA SER A 36 15.33 14.70 -11.02
C SER A 36 15.20 14.41 -12.51
N ALA A 37 15.88 15.22 -13.33
CA ALA A 37 16.03 14.94 -14.74
C ALA A 37 16.71 13.58 -14.99
N GLY A 38 16.33 12.89 -16.06
CA GLY A 38 16.90 11.59 -16.41
C GLY A 38 15.92 10.70 -17.14
N SER A 39 16.25 9.41 -17.23
CA SER A 39 15.38 8.39 -17.82
C SER A 39 14.79 7.47 -16.75
N VAL A 40 13.59 6.95 -17.00
CA VAL A 40 12.98 5.93 -16.13
C VAL A 40 13.90 4.73 -15.96
N SER A 41 14.55 4.27 -17.03
CA SER A 41 15.45 3.10 -16.99
C SER A 41 16.64 3.30 -16.04
N SER A 42 17.31 4.45 -16.10
CA SER A 42 18.44 4.76 -15.20
C SER A 42 17.97 4.88 -13.74
N ALA A 43 16.81 5.48 -13.50
CA ALA A 43 16.25 5.62 -12.16
C ALA A 43 15.82 4.27 -11.57
N VAL A 44 15.30 3.35 -12.38
CA VAL A 44 15.00 1.97 -11.97
C VAL A 44 16.28 1.24 -11.51
N ALA A 45 17.34 1.31 -12.30
CA ALA A 45 18.62 0.68 -11.96
C ALA A 45 19.19 1.25 -10.64
N GLU A 46 19.14 2.58 -10.48
CA GLU A 46 19.57 3.26 -9.27
C GLU A 46 18.74 2.84 -8.04
N ALA A 47 17.41 2.86 -8.15
CA ALA A 47 16.52 2.47 -7.06
C ALA A 47 16.78 1.02 -6.61
N LYS A 48 16.91 0.08 -7.56
CA LYS A 48 17.25 -1.32 -7.26
C LYS A 48 18.59 -1.46 -6.55
N SER A 49 19.62 -0.73 -7.00
CA SER A 49 20.93 -0.73 -6.37
C SER A 49 20.88 -0.21 -4.93
N LYS A 50 20.16 0.91 -4.70
CA LYS A 50 19.98 1.50 -3.37
C LYS A 50 19.20 0.58 -2.42
N LEU A 51 18.14 -0.06 -2.91
CA LEU A 51 17.36 -1.04 -2.17
C LEU A 51 18.22 -2.25 -1.76
N ALA A 52 19.00 -2.80 -2.70
CA ALA A 52 19.90 -3.91 -2.42
C ALA A 52 20.97 -3.55 -1.38
N ALA A 53 21.58 -2.36 -1.49
CA ALA A 53 22.55 -1.86 -0.51
C ALA A 53 21.95 -1.68 0.89
N ALA A 54 20.64 -1.37 0.97
CA ALA A 54 19.91 -1.31 2.22
C ALA A 54 19.39 -2.69 2.70
N GLY A 55 19.73 -3.79 2.03
CA GLY A 55 19.32 -5.14 2.42
C GLY A 55 17.85 -5.44 2.14
N PHE A 56 17.30 -4.86 1.06
CA PHE A 56 16.07 -5.32 0.45
C PHE A 56 16.36 -6.25 -0.73
N GLU A 57 15.48 -7.23 -0.94
CA GLU A 57 15.45 -8.06 -2.13
C GLU A 57 14.36 -7.54 -3.09
N VAL A 58 14.64 -7.53 -4.40
CA VAL A 58 13.63 -7.20 -5.41
C VAL A 58 12.80 -8.45 -5.68
N ALA A 59 11.54 -8.44 -5.27
CA ALA A 59 10.61 -9.56 -5.44
C ALA A 59 10.04 -9.63 -6.86
N GLY A 60 9.97 -8.50 -7.56
CA GLY A 60 9.51 -8.41 -8.93
C GLY A 60 9.42 -6.96 -9.40
N GLU A 61 9.18 -6.79 -10.69
CA GLU A 61 9.03 -5.46 -11.29
C GLU A 61 8.23 -5.55 -12.59
N TYR A 62 7.58 -4.45 -12.98
CA TYR A 62 6.87 -4.37 -14.26
C TYR A 62 6.58 -2.92 -14.66
N SER A 63 6.22 -2.71 -15.93
CA SER A 63 5.78 -1.43 -16.45
C SER A 63 4.27 -1.51 -16.78
N PRO A 64 3.37 -0.89 -15.99
CA PRO A 64 1.93 -0.96 -16.25
C PRO A 64 1.52 -0.16 -17.50
N TYR A 65 2.22 0.93 -17.79
CA TYR A 65 2.01 1.79 -18.96
C TYR A 65 3.27 2.61 -19.25
N ALA A 66 3.31 3.26 -20.42
CA ALA A 66 4.47 4.01 -20.87
C ALA A 66 4.87 5.10 -19.88
N GLY A 67 6.17 5.21 -19.60
CA GLY A 67 6.71 6.19 -18.67
C GLY A 67 6.60 5.80 -17.20
N THR A 68 6.06 4.63 -16.85
CA THR A 68 5.93 4.17 -15.47
C THR A 68 6.54 2.78 -15.30
N HIS A 69 7.31 2.61 -14.23
CA HIS A 69 7.89 1.33 -13.82
C HIS A 69 7.70 1.14 -12.32
N ILE A 70 7.27 -0.03 -11.91
CA ILE A 70 7.07 -0.40 -10.51
C ILE A 70 8.10 -1.45 -10.15
N VAL A 71 8.88 -1.18 -9.10
CA VAL A 71 9.77 -2.15 -8.45
C VAL A 71 9.13 -2.55 -7.13
N VAL A 72 8.99 -3.86 -6.91
CA VAL A 72 8.49 -4.41 -5.65
C VAL A 72 9.66 -5.00 -4.89
N ALA A 73 9.85 -4.55 -3.65
CA ALA A 73 10.96 -4.97 -2.80
C ALA A 73 10.45 -5.48 -1.45
N THR A 74 11.16 -6.44 -0.86
CA THR A 74 10.86 -6.98 0.47
C THR A 74 12.15 -7.24 1.25
N SER A 75 12.05 -7.69 2.49
CA SER A 75 13.18 -8.12 3.31
C SER A 75 12.71 -9.13 4.35
N GLU A 76 13.61 -9.97 4.87
CA GLU A 76 13.27 -10.95 5.92
C GLU A 76 12.57 -10.31 7.13
N VAL A 77 13.03 -9.13 7.55
CA VAL A 77 12.41 -8.38 8.66
C VAL A 77 10.97 -7.99 8.33
N GLN A 78 10.72 -7.52 7.10
CA GLN A 78 9.38 -7.15 6.66
C GLN A 78 8.46 -8.37 6.55
N LYS A 79 8.95 -9.48 5.97
CA LYS A 79 8.19 -10.74 5.86
C LYS A 79 7.82 -11.29 7.24
N ALA A 80 8.77 -11.32 8.17
CA ALA A 80 8.53 -11.74 9.54
C ALA A 80 7.56 -10.82 10.28
N HIS A 81 7.62 -9.51 10.03
CA HIS A 81 6.69 -8.55 10.62
C HIS A 81 5.26 -8.71 10.09
N ALA A 82 5.10 -8.87 8.77
CA ALA A 82 3.82 -9.13 8.12
C ALA A 82 3.16 -10.43 8.58
N ALA A 83 3.94 -11.45 8.95
CA ALA A 83 3.43 -12.72 9.46
C ALA A 83 2.75 -12.63 10.84
N LYS A 84 2.87 -11.51 11.56
CA LYS A 84 2.36 -11.38 12.93
C LYS A 84 0.88 -11.05 13.04
N THR A 85 0.24 -10.59 11.96
CA THR A 85 -1.17 -10.19 11.96
C THR A 85 -1.99 -11.00 10.97
N GLU A 86 -3.30 -11.02 11.19
CA GLU A 86 -4.24 -11.50 10.21
C GLU A 86 -4.17 -10.64 8.95
N HIS A 87 -4.09 -11.29 7.79
CA HIS A 87 -3.92 -10.66 6.47
C HIS A 87 -2.71 -9.70 6.32
N GLY A 88 -1.77 -9.71 7.27
CA GLY A 88 -0.58 -8.86 7.25
C GLY A 88 0.31 -9.08 6.02
N GLY A 89 0.17 -10.22 5.33
CA GLY A 89 0.84 -10.48 4.05
C GLY A 89 0.62 -9.43 2.96
N PHE A 90 -0.48 -8.66 2.97
CA PHE A 90 -0.64 -7.52 2.06
C PHE A 90 0.38 -6.40 2.28
N GLY A 91 1.01 -6.34 3.46
CA GLY A 91 2.11 -5.44 3.79
C GLY A 91 3.51 -6.08 3.70
N ALA A 92 3.63 -7.31 3.17
CA ALA A 92 4.90 -8.04 3.12
C ALA A 92 5.88 -7.51 2.07
N ALA A 93 5.45 -6.62 1.16
CA ALA A 93 6.32 -6.02 0.16
C ALA A 93 6.04 -4.52 0.00
N MET A 94 7.09 -3.76 -0.29
CA MET A 94 7.03 -2.34 -0.59
C MET A 94 6.96 -2.12 -2.10
N ARG A 95 6.06 -1.23 -2.52
CA ARG A 95 5.89 -0.81 -3.91
C ARG A 95 6.59 0.53 -4.12
N ILE A 96 7.59 0.53 -5.00
CA ILE A 96 8.36 1.70 -5.41
C ILE A 96 7.97 2.03 -6.85
N ALA A 97 7.48 3.24 -7.08
CA ALA A 97 7.10 3.71 -8.40
C ALA A 97 8.13 4.69 -8.95
N ILE A 98 8.49 4.48 -10.22
CA ILE A 98 9.38 5.33 -10.99
C ILE A 98 8.55 5.85 -12.18
N ASN A 99 8.31 7.16 -12.21
CA ASN A 99 7.43 7.79 -13.20
C ASN A 99 8.14 8.90 -13.94
N GLN A 100 7.96 8.96 -15.26
CA GLN A 100 8.22 10.16 -16.04
C GLN A 100 7.05 11.15 -15.84
N ALA A 101 7.31 12.29 -15.22
CA ALA A 101 6.29 13.29 -14.93
C ALA A 101 6.89 14.71 -14.89
N GLY A 102 6.25 15.65 -15.60
CA GLY A 102 6.69 17.06 -15.61
C GLY A 102 8.08 17.30 -16.20
N GLY A 103 8.55 16.42 -17.10
CA GLY A 103 9.90 16.49 -17.69
C GLY A 103 10.98 15.80 -16.86
N ASP A 104 10.69 15.45 -15.61
CA ASP A 104 11.59 14.76 -14.69
C ASP A 104 11.16 13.31 -14.43
N VAL A 105 12.01 12.56 -13.75
CA VAL A 105 11.68 11.26 -13.18
C VAL A 105 11.41 11.40 -11.69
N GLN A 106 10.24 10.96 -11.27
CA GLN A 106 9.83 10.85 -9.86
C GLN A 106 10.05 9.42 -9.37
N ILE A 107 10.77 9.27 -8.25
CA ILE A 107 10.82 8.03 -7.48
C ILE A 107 9.98 8.23 -6.23
N SER A 108 8.95 7.42 -6.05
CA SER A 108 8.06 7.45 -4.90
C SER A 108 7.78 6.05 -4.38
N TYR A 109 7.31 5.94 -3.14
CA TYR A 109 6.92 4.66 -2.55
C TYR A 109 5.75 4.82 -1.59
N VAL A 110 5.01 3.74 -1.35
CA VAL A 110 3.94 3.71 -0.33
C VAL A 110 4.56 4.01 1.03
N ASN A 111 3.99 4.96 1.77
CA ASN A 111 4.45 5.30 3.11
C ASN A 111 4.28 4.09 4.05
N PRO A 112 5.35 3.55 4.65
CA PRO A 112 5.23 2.38 5.52
C PRO A 112 4.36 2.60 6.76
N GLU A 113 4.27 3.83 7.27
CA GLU A 113 3.34 4.16 8.36
C GLU A 113 1.89 4.05 7.89
N TRP A 114 1.57 4.63 6.73
CA TRP A 114 0.24 4.51 6.13
C TRP A 114 -0.15 3.05 5.94
N MET A 115 0.75 2.26 5.33
CA MET A 115 0.54 0.85 5.06
C MET A 115 0.33 0.04 6.34
N ALA A 116 1.16 0.27 7.37
CA ALA A 116 1.03 -0.44 8.64
C ALA A 116 -0.32 -0.19 9.31
N HIS A 117 -0.82 1.05 9.26
CA HIS A 117 -2.11 1.39 9.87
C HIS A 117 -3.30 0.91 9.03
N VAL A 118 -3.31 1.16 7.72
CA VAL A 118 -4.44 0.80 6.85
C VAL A 118 -4.60 -0.71 6.68
N TYR A 119 -3.51 -1.48 6.75
CA TYR A 119 -3.53 -2.95 6.77
C TYR A 119 -3.48 -3.54 8.19
N ARG A 120 -3.71 -2.70 9.21
CA ARG A 120 -3.81 -3.08 10.63
C ARG A 120 -2.67 -3.97 11.12
N MET A 121 -1.46 -3.77 10.59
CA MET A 121 -0.24 -4.48 11.00
C MET A 121 0.13 -4.13 12.44
N GLU A 122 1.00 -4.93 13.05
CA GLU A 122 1.54 -4.64 14.38
C GLU A 122 2.47 -3.41 14.29
N GLY A 123 2.45 -2.54 15.30
CA GLY A 123 3.32 -1.36 15.32
C GLY A 123 2.92 -0.27 14.31
N LYS A 124 3.84 0.66 14.06
CA LYS A 124 3.59 1.90 13.30
C LYS A 124 4.33 1.99 11.97
N GLY A 125 5.17 1.03 11.60
CA GLY A 125 5.96 1.09 10.34
C GLY A 125 7.13 2.09 10.33
N GLU A 126 7.39 2.82 11.43
CA GLU A 126 8.45 3.84 11.54
C GLU A 126 9.85 3.31 11.17
N ALA A 127 10.21 2.10 11.62
CA ALA A 127 11.51 1.50 11.32
C ALA A 127 11.70 1.22 9.81
N LEU A 128 10.64 0.74 9.15
CA LEU A 128 10.67 0.49 7.70
C LEU A 128 10.69 1.80 6.91
N LYS A 129 9.95 2.82 7.37
CA LYS A 129 9.99 4.18 6.82
C LYS A 129 11.39 4.78 6.92
N ALA A 130 12.03 4.71 8.09
CA ALA A 130 13.39 5.21 8.28
C ALA A 130 14.40 4.48 7.37
N LYS A 131 14.28 3.16 7.25
CA LYS A 131 15.13 2.35 6.37
C LYS A 131 14.98 2.72 4.89
N LEU A 132 13.74 2.88 4.40
CA LEU A 132 13.49 3.33 3.02
C LEU A 132 13.92 4.77 2.78
N ALA A 133 13.69 5.66 3.75
CA ALA A 133 14.12 7.05 3.67
C ALA A 133 15.65 7.17 3.56
N ALA A 134 16.40 6.35 4.32
CA ALA A 134 17.86 6.28 4.21
C ALA A 134 18.33 5.71 2.88
N ALA A 135 17.60 4.75 2.30
CA ALA A 135 17.97 4.10 1.05
C ALA A 135 17.65 4.95 -0.19
N LEU A 136 16.43 5.47 -0.27
CA LEU A 136 15.87 6.10 -1.47
C LEU A 136 15.73 7.62 -1.34
N GLY A 137 15.54 8.13 -0.12
CA GLY A 137 15.23 9.53 0.16
C GLY A 137 13.82 9.71 0.72
N ASN A 138 13.55 10.89 1.26
CA ASN A 138 12.26 11.28 1.83
C ASN A 138 12.08 12.80 1.68
N GLN A 139 11.83 13.25 0.45
CA GLN A 139 11.71 14.66 0.11
C GLN A 139 10.36 15.26 0.51
N LYS A 140 9.27 14.52 0.32
CA LYS A 140 7.91 15.05 0.51
C LYS A 140 6.88 13.96 0.74
N LEU A 141 5.97 14.17 1.70
CA LEU A 141 4.75 13.39 1.88
C LEU A 141 3.67 13.87 0.89
N PHE A 142 2.91 12.95 0.28
CA PHE A 142 1.83 13.31 -0.67
C PHE A 142 0.76 12.21 -0.81
N GLY A 143 -0.28 12.50 -1.60
CA GLY A 143 -1.39 11.59 -1.91
C GLY A 143 -2.68 11.89 -1.13
N SER A 144 -2.64 12.86 -0.23
CA SER A 144 -3.79 13.48 0.43
C SER A 144 -3.44 14.92 0.81
N ALA A 145 -4.42 15.83 0.76
CA ALA A 145 -4.30 17.23 1.13
C ALA A 145 -4.13 17.38 2.65
N GLU A 146 -4.89 16.60 3.42
CA GLU A 146 -4.88 16.67 4.89
C GLU A 146 -4.16 15.49 5.54
N GLY A 147 -4.04 14.36 4.83
CA GLY A 147 -3.60 13.09 5.43
C GLY A 147 -4.64 12.53 6.41
N MET A 148 -4.23 11.53 7.19
CA MET A 148 -5.06 10.92 8.23
C MET A 148 -4.23 10.53 9.43
N ASP A 149 -4.82 10.61 10.62
CA ASP A 149 -4.21 10.06 11.82
C ASP A 149 -4.26 8.51 11.83
N HIS A 150 -3.50 7.92 12.76
CA HIS A 150 -3.35 6.47 12.89
C HIS A 150 -4.67 5.73 13.20
N GLU A 151 -5.55 6.33 13.99
CA GLU A 151 -6.81 5.69 14.40
C GLU A 151 -7.78 5.66 13.21
N ARG A 152 -7.92 6.79 12.52
CA ARG A 152 -8.71 6.91 11.29
C ARG A 152 -8.20 5.97 10.20
N LEU A 153 -6.88 5.76 10.09
CA LEU A 153 -6.32 4.81 9.12
C LEU A 153 -6.63 3.36 9.47
N ARG A 154 -6.55 2.97 10.75
CA ARG A 154 -6.89 1.60 11.17
C ARG A 154 -8.36 1.29 10.97
N ASN A 155 -9.22 2.29 11.13
CA ASN A 155 -10.66 2.21 10.91
C ASN A 155 -11.07 2.75 9.53
N TYR A 156 -10.15 2.75 8.55
CA TYR A 156 -10.39 3.38 7.26
C TYR A 156 -11.54 2.71 6.51
N GLN A 157 -12.53 3.51 6.18
CA GLN A 157 -13.66 3.16 5.32
C GLN A 157 -13.98 4.38 4.47
N TYR A 158 -14.05 4.23 3.14
CA TYR A 158 -14.24 5.37 2.23
C TYR A 158 -15.59 6.06 2.44
N MET A 159 -16.66 5.26 2.54
CA MET A 159 -17.99 5.71 2.93
C MET A 159 -18.62 4.67 3.85
N ILE A 160 -19.52 5.12 4.71
CA ILE A 160 -20.34 4.24 5.54
C ILE A 160 -21.02 3.21 4.63
N PHE A 161 -20.98 1.93 5.01
CA PHE A 161 -21.46 0.75 4.26
C PHE A 161 -20.59 0.31 3.07
N MET A 162 -19.44 0.94 2.84
CA MET A 162 -18.46 0.39 1.89
C MET A 162 -17.50 -0.59 2.57
N PRO A 163 -16.93 -1.54 1.83
CA PRO A 163 -15.98 -2.52 2.40
C PRO A 163 -14.75 -1.84 3.00
N ASP A 164 -14.26 -2.40 4.11
CA ASP A 164 -13.00 -2.01 4.74
C ASP A 164 -11.93 -3.12 4.67
N PHE A 165 -10.90 -3.04 5.51
CA PHE A 165 -9.83 -4.05 5.55
C PHE A 165 -10.29 -5.42 6.07
N GLU A 166 -11.34 -5.46 6.87
CA GLU A 166 -11.93 -6.69 7.43
C GLU A 166 -12.91 -7.39 6.47
N ASP A 167 -13.17 -6.80 5.31
CA ASP A 167 -14.05 -7.33 4.27
C ASP A 167 -13.27 -7.85 3.04
N PRO A 168 -12.30 -8.79 3.17
CA PRO A 168 -11.63 -9.36 2.01
C PRO A 168 -12.61 -10.26 1.22
N ILE A 169 -12.43 -10.27 -0.10
CA ILE A 169 -13.21 -11.13 -0.99
C ILE A 169 -12.50 -12.47 -1.14
N THR A 170 -13.20 -13.57 -0.86
CA THR A 170 -12.71 -14.91 -1.18
C THR A 170 -12.95 -15.23 -2.65
N LEU A 171 -11.87 -15.40 -3.42
CA LEU A 171 -11.90 -15.68 -4.86
C LEU A 171 -12.06 -17.18 -5.14
N ALA A 172 -11.34 -18.00 -4.37
CA ALA A 172 -11.33 -19.46 -4.46
C ALA A 172 -10.92 -20.08 -3.12
N SER A 173 -11.22 -21.37 -2.94
CA SER A 173 -10.80 -22.14 -1.76
C SER A 173 -10.41 -23.55 -2.19
N TYR A 174 -9.32 -24.05 -1.62
CA TYR A 174 -8.71 -25.34 -1.94
C TYR A 174 -8.45 -26.14 -0.67
N GLY A 175 -8.11 -27.43 -0.82
CA GLY A 175 -7.86 -28.32 0.31
C GLY A 175 -6.55 -28.02 1.05
N SER A 176 -5.60 -27.34 0.40
CA SER A 176 -4.33 -26.96 1.03
C SER A 176 -3.71 -25.69 0.45
N GLN A 177 -2.77 -25.09 1.20
CA GLN A 177 -1.95 -23.96 0.74
C GLN A 177 -1.23 -24.28 -0.58
N LYS A 178 -0.68 -25.50 -0.69
CA LYS A 178 0.04 -25.95 -1.88
C LYS A 178 -0.87 -26.03 -3.11
N GLU A 179 -2.08 -26.56 -2.94
CA GLU A 179 -3.07 -26.62 -4.02
C GLU A 179 -3.52 -25.23 -4.46
N ALA A 180 -3.82 -24.34 -3.52
CA ALA A 180 -4.22 -22.97 -3.82
C ALA A 180 -3.12 -22.21 -4.58
N LEU A 181 -1.87 -22.34 -4.14
CA LEU A 181 -0.73 -21.75 -4.84
C LEU A 181 -0.57 -22.32 -6.25
N ALA A 182 -0.66 -23.64 -6.41
CA ALA A 182 -0.53 -24.28 -7.72
C ALA A 182 -1.60 -23.80 -8.71
N ALA A 183 -2.85 -23.69 -8.25
CA ALA A 183 -3.98 -23.20 -9.03
C ALA A 183 -3.77 -21.75 -9.49
N VAL A 184 -3.42 -20.85 -8.55
CA VAL A 184 -3.17 -19.43 -8.85
C VAL A 184 -2.01 -19.29 -9.84
N GLU A 185 -0.90 -19.97 -9.61
CA GLU A 185 0.28 -19.91 -10.49
C GLU A 185 -0.05 -20.45 -11.90
N ALA A 186 -0.85 -21.52 -12.00
CA ALA A 186 -1.30 -22.06 -13.28
C ALA A 186 -2.22 -21.09 -14.03
N GLY A 187 -3.14 -20.40 -13.33
CA GLY A 187 -3.99 -19.39 -13.94
C GLY A 187 -3.22 -18.17 -14.42
N LEU A 188 -2.27 -17.69 -13.61
CA LEU A 188 -1.40 -16.57 -13.99
C LEU A 188 -0.49 -16.91 -15.17
N ALA A 189 0.04 -18.14 -15.24
CA ALA A 189 0.85 -18.59 -16.38
C ALA A 189 0.06 -18.63 -17.70
N LYS A 190 -1.25 -18.88 -17.63
CA LYS A 190 -2.17 -18.85 -18.78
C LYS A 190 -2.68 -17.44 -19.12
N GLY A 191 -2.37 -16.44 -18.30
CA GLY A 191 -2.93 -15.10 -18.43
C GLY A 191 -4.44 -15.03 -18.22
N ALA A 192 -5.00 -15.94 -17.42
CA ALA A 192 -6.44 -16.03 -17.19
C ALA A 192 -7.00 -14.71 -16.65
N GLY A 193 -8.10 -14.22 -17.22
CA GLY A 193 -8.67 -12.92 -16.85
C GLY A 193 -7.80 -11.71 -17.23
N GLY A 194 -6.86 -11.85 -18.16
CA GLY A 194 -5.96 -10.76 -18.53
C GLY A 194 -4.96 -10.41 -17.42
N THR A 195 -4.55 -11.40 -16.65
CA THR A 195 -3.63 -11.25 -15.53
C THR A 195 -2.18 -11.54 -15.94
N LYS A 196 -1.22 -10.94 -15.23
CA LYS A 196 0.20 -11.29 -15.35
C LYS A 196 0.84 -11.25 -13.97
N LYS A 197 1.54 -12.32 -13.59
CA LYS A 197 2.31 -12.35 -12.34
C LYS A 197 3.42 -11.30 -12.37
N VAL A 198 3.51 -10.51 -11.30
CA VAL A 198 4.59 -9.53 -11.07
C VAL A 198 5.58 -10.06 -10.05
N TYR A 199 5.09 -10.53 -8.90
CA TYR A 199 5.93 -11.08 -7.83
C TYR A 199 5.16 -12.09 -6.98
N ARG A 200 5.90 -12.80 -6.13
CA ARG A 200 5.35 -13.56 -5.01
C ARG A 200 6.28 -13.40 -3.80
N VAL A 201 5.69 -13.23 -2.62
CA VAL A 201 6.40 -13.23 -1.34
C VAL A 201 5.73 -14.23 -0.41
N ASP A 202 6.51 -15.20 0.05
CA ASP A 202 6.08 -16.21 1.04
C ASP A 202 6.42 -15.71 2.45
N LEU A 203 5.48 -15.85 3.39
CA LEU A 203 5.67 -15.40 4.77
C LEU A 203 6.29 -16.51 5.62
N PRO A 204 7.37 -16.24 6.36
CA PRO A 204 8.01 -17.24 7.21
C PRO A 204 7.09 -17.61 8.39
N GLY A 205 7.04 -18.91 8.72
CA GLY A 205 6.31 -19.40 9.89
C GLY A 205 4.77 -19.35 9.78
N LYS A 206 4.24 -18.96 8.62
CA LYS A 206 2.79 -18.87 8.34
C LYS A 206 2.49 -19.47 6.97
N ALA A 207 1.40 -20.23 6.85
CA ALA A 207 0.95 -20.76 5.55
C ALA A 207 0.27 -19.64 4.73
N GLU A 208 1.05 -18.63 4.37
CA GLU A 208 0.56 -17.41 3.74
C GLU A 208 1.55 -16.87 2.70
N SER A 209 1.04 -16.48 1.54
CA SER A 209 1.82 -15.95 0.43
C SER A 209 1.05 -14.82 -0.25
N VAL A 210 1.70 -13.68 -0.47
CA VAL A 210 1.13 -12.59 -1.29
C VAL A 210 1.66 -12.68 -2.70
N ILE A 211 0.79 -12.51 -3.69
CA ILE A 211 1.12 -12.52 -5.12
C ILE A 211 0.64 -11.22 -5.74
N GLY A 212 1.57 -10.44 -6.29
CA GLY A 212 1.26 -9.24 -7.05
C GLY A 212 0.96 -9.56 -8.50
N ILE A 213 -0.11 -8.97 -9.02
CA ILE A 213 -0.70 -9.29 -10.32
C ILE A 213 -0.97 -7.98 -11.06
N ALA A 214 -0.40 -7.85 -12.26
CA ALA A 214 -0.72 -6.80 -13.20
C ALA A 214 -2.00 -7.16 -13.94
N LEU A 215 -2.90 -6.19 -14.11
CA LEU A 215 -4.14 -6.35 -14.86
C LEU A 215 -3.99 -5.66 -16.22
N THR A 216 -4.13 -6.45 -17.29
CA THR A 216 -3.83 -6.02 -18.66
C THR A 216 -5.06 -5.84 -19.55
N GLN A 217 -6.23 -6.31 -19.08
CA GLN A 217 -7.48 -6.28 -19.84
C GLN A 217 -8.68 -5.97 -18.95
N GLY A 218 -9.80 -5.61 -19.59
CA GLY A 218 -11.06 -5.29 -18.92
C GLY A 218 -11.08 -3.90 -18.29
N ASP A 219 -12.19 -3.57 -17.64
CA ASP A 219 -12.36 -2.29 -16.94
C ASP A 219 -11.43 -2.15 -15.73
N GLY A 220 -10.91 -3.29 -15.25
CA GLY A 220 -9.91 -3.41 -14.19
C GLY A 220 -8.47 -3.12 -14.60
N ALA A 221 -8.18 -2.90 -15.89
CA ALA A 221 -6.81 -2.84 -16.38
C ALA A 221 -6.02 -1.64 -15.85
N ASP A 222 -4.76 -1.88 -15.47
CA ASP A 222 -3.86 -0.88 -14.89
C ASP A 222 -3.77 0.39 -15.78
N ASN A 223 -3.58 0.19 -17.08
CA ASN A 223 -3.45 1.27 -18.06
C ASN A 223 -4.76 2.01 -18.36
N LYS A 224 -5.92 1.45 -17.96
CA LYS A 224 -7.24 2.05 -18.17
C LYS A 224 -7.67 2.86 -16.95
N ILE A 225 -7.44 2.34 -15.74
CA ILE A 225 -7.85 3.01 -14.50
C ILE A 225 -6.90 4.16 -14.15
N MET A 226 -5.59 3.94 -14.26
CA MET A 226 -4.60 4.89 -13.74
C MET A 226 -4.71 6.30 -14.34
N PRO A 227 -5.00 6.50 -15.64
CA PRO A 227 -5.24 7.83 -16.19
C PRO A 227 -6.45 8.56 -15.59
N VAL A 228 -7.44 7.82 -15.05
CA VAL A 228 -8.66 8.38 -14.46
C VAL A 228 -8.43 8.78 -13.00
N ILE A 229 -7.72 7.97 -12.22
CA ILE A 229 -7.53 8.19 -10.77
C ILE A 229 -6.23 8.91 -10.39
N ASP A 230 -5.16 8.79 -11.19
CA ASP A 230 -3.84 9.37 -10.91
C ASP A 230 -3.57 10.62 -11.78
N THR A 231 -4.44 11.61 -11.63
CA THR A 231 -4.45 12.84 -12.44
C THR A 231 -3.54 13.95 -11.91
N THR A 232 -3.00 13.79 -10.70
CA THR A 232 -2.15 14.82 -10.08
C THR A 232 -0.74 14.83 -10.68
N ALA A 233 0.02 15.90 -10.38
CA ALA A 233 1.42 16.03 -10.81
C ALA A 233 2.34 15.03 -10.11
N MET A 234 2.00 14.61 -8.89
CA MET A 234 2.77 13.65 -8.10
C MET A 234 2.15 12.27 -8.28
N LYS A 235 2.83 11.39 -9.01
CA LYS A 235 2.22 10.12 -9.40
C LYS A 235 2.11 9.15 -8.22
N GLN A 236 0.90 8.62 -8.06
CA GLN A 236 0.49 7.67 -7.03
C GLN A 236 0.53 6.22 -7.54
N SER A 237 1.25 5.94 -8.63
CA SER A 237 1.32 4.61 -9.27
C SER A 237 1.94 3.50 -8.42
N ALA A 238 2.54 3.82 -7.27
CA ALA A 238 2.86 2.84 -6.22
C ALA A 238 1.60 2.20 -5.58
N HIS A 239 0.41 2.68 -5.96
CA HIS A 239 -0.86 1.97 -5.82
C HIS A 239 -0.80 0.56 -6.41
N LEU A 240 -0.10 0.37 -7.51
CA LEU A 240 0.00 -0.89 -8.24
C LEU A 240 1.19 -1.75 -7.76
N PRO A 241 1.19 -3.08 -8.00
CA PRO A 241 0.10 -3.87 -8.63
C PRO A 241 -1.06 -4.17 -7.67
N TYR A 242 -2.12 -4.82 -8.18
CA TYR A 242 -3.12 -5.50 -7.36
C TYR A 242 -2.55 -6.80 -6.78
N GLU A 243 -3.13 -7.27 -5.69
CA GLU A 243 -2.57 -8.37 -4.91
C GLU A 243 -3.66 -9.38 -4.54
N VAL A 244 -3.30 -10.66 -4.56
CA VAL A 244 -4.04 -11.72 -3.87
C VAL A 244 -3.20 -12.27 -2.74
N LEU A 245 -3.86 -12.66 -1.65
CA LEU A 245 -3.26 -13.36 -0.53
C LEU A 245 -3.75 -14.80 -0.55
N VAL A 246 -2.83 -15.74 -0.65
CA VAL A 246 -3.10 -17.17 -0.50
C VAL A 246 -2.81 -17.53 0.94
N THR A 247 -3.83 -17.82 1.73
CA THR A 247 -3.72 -18.06 3.18
C THR A 247 -4.55 -19.28 3.56
N GLU A 248 -3.90 -20.28 4.14
CA GLU A 248 -4.53 -21.54 4.58
C GLU A 248 -5.41 -22.21 3.50
N GLY A 249 -4.97 -22.16 2.23
CA GLY A 249 -5.72 -22.73 1.10
C GLY A 249 -6.85 -21.85 0.55
N LYS A 250 -7.13 -20.69 1.16
CA LYS A 250 -8.03 -19.68 0.61
C LYS A 250 -7.24 -18.68 -0.23
N VAL A 251 -7.79 -18.28 -1.36
CA VAL A 251 -7.28 -17.17 -2.17
C VAL A 251 -8.19 -15.99 -1.96
N ILE A 252 -7.68 -14.94 -1.33
CA ILE A 252 -8.44 -13.73 -1.01
C ILE A 252 -7.83 -12.49 -1.67
N MET A 253 -8.62 -11.45 -1.87
CA MET A 253 -8.15 -10.12 -2.26
C MET A 253 -8.76 -9.05 -1.36
N LEU A 254 -8.07 -7.94 -1.20
CA LEU A 254 -8.69 -6.74 -0.66
C LEU A 254 -9.79 -6.27 -1.61
N HIS A 255 -10.95 -5.88 -1.08
CA HIS A 255 -12.05 -5.41 -1.90
C HIS A 255 -11.60 -4.24 -2.80
N GLY A 256 -11.93 -4.27 -4.10
CA GLY A 256 -11.43 -3.28 -5.07
C GLY A 256 -11.73 -1.83 -4.68
N LYS A 257 -12.95 -1.56 -4.20
CA LYS A 257 -13.35 -0.25 -3.64
C LYS A 257 -12.42 0.21 -2.51
N PHE A 258 -12.18 -0.63 -1.51
CA PHE A 258 -11.25 -0.33 -0.41
C PHE A 258 -9.84 -0.07 -0.95
N ARG A 259 -9.33 -0.98 -1.79
CA ARG A 259 -7.95 -0.94 -2.29
C ARG A 259 -7.64 0.33 -3.08
N ILE A 260 -8.59 0.80 -3.88
CA ILE A 260 -8.51 2.06 -4.65
C ILE A 260 -8.66 3.25 -3.71
N ALA A 261 -9.73 3.30 -2.92
CA ALA A 261 -10.04 4.48 -2.11
C ALA A 261 -8.94 4.80 -1.08
N GLN A 262 -8.38 3.80 -0.41
CA GLN A 262 -7.28 4.05 0.54
C GLN A 262 -6.00 4.55 -0.14
N SER A 263 -5.80 4.21 -1.42
CA SER A 263 -4.65 4.69 -2.19
C SER A 263 -4.85 6.09 -2.77
N PHE A 264 -6.09 6.55 -2.85
CA PHE A 264 -6.50 7.86 -3.35
C PHE A 264 -7.57 8.43 -2.40
N PRO A 265 -7.20 8.74 -1.14
CA PRO A 265 -8.17 9.13 -0.11
C PRO A 265 -8.97 10.39 -0.45
N ASP A 266 -8.40 11.26 -1.29
CA ASP A 266 -9.02 12.50 -1.74
C ASP A 266 -9.74 12.34 -3.10
N LEU A 267 -9.91 11.11 -3.59
CA LEU A 267 -10.60 10.85 -4.85
C LEU A 267 -12.04 11.33 -4.76
N ALA A 268 -12.42 12.25 -5.66
CA ALA A 268 -13.76 12.78 -5.73
C ALA A 268 -14.76 11.68 -6.13
N MET A 269 -15.98 11.76 -5.60
CA MET A 269 -17.04 10.78 -5.91
C MET A 269 -17.33 10.70 -7.41
N GLY A 270 -17.28 11.83 -8.13
CA GLY A 270 -17.46 11.86 -9.58
C GLY A 270 -16.44 10.98 -10.31
N THR A 271 -15.16 11.10 -9.97
CA THR A 271 -14.09 10.26 -10.53
C THR A 271 -14.22 8.81 -10.11
N PHE A 272 -14.66 8.52 -8.87
CA PHE A 272 -14.94 7.16 -8.43
C PHE A 272 -16.07 6.51 -9.26
N MET A 273 -17.10 7.27 -9.64
CA MET A 273 -18.19 6.79 -10.49
C MET A 273 -17.74 6.48 -11.92
N GLU A 274 -16.76 7.21 -12.46
CA GLU A 274 -16.17 6.93 -13.78
C GLU A 274 -15.49 5.55 -13.85
N ILE A 275 -14.98 5.06 -12.71
CA ILE A 275 -14.37 3.74 -12.57
C ILE A 275 -15.24 2.75 -11.80
N SER A 276 -16.55 2.99 -11.71
CA SER A 276 -17.47 2.19 -10.87
C SER A 276 -17.49 0.69 -11.23
N SER A 277 -17.21 0.32 -12.48
CA SER A 277 -17.09 -1.07 -12.92
C SER A 277 -15.73 -1.71 -12.62
N ALA A 278 -14.71 -0.91 -12.30
CA ALA A 278 -13.35 -1.41 -12.10
C ALA A 278 -13.23 -2.38 -10.92
N PRO A 279 -13.80 -2.12 -9.71
CA PRO A 279 -13.73 -3.07 -8.60
C PRO A 279 -14.21 -4.48 -8.95
N ASP A 280 -15.37 -4.59 -9.61
CA ASP A 280 -15.97 -5.87 -9.97
C ASP A 280 -15.17 -6.55 -11.11
N ALA A 281 -14.65 -5.77 -12.05
CA ALA A 281 -13.77 -6.27 -13.11
C ALA A 281 -12.44 -6.79 -12.55
N ILE A 282 -11.85 -6.12 -11.55
CA ILE A 282 -10.66 -6.59 -10.83
C ILE A 282 -10.96 -7.92 -10.14
N GLU A 283 -12.08 -8.02 -9.42
CA GLU A 283 -12.49 -9.29 -8.80
C GLU A 283 -12.60 -10.40 -9.85
N ALA A 284 -13.33 -10.15 -10.94
CA ALA A 284 -13.53 -11.14 -12.00
C ALA A 284 -12.20 -11.63 -12.60
N SER A 285 -11.27 -10.72 -12.90
CA SER A 285 -9.95 -11.05 -13.44
C SER A 285 -9.13 -11.90 -12.46
N LEU A 286 -9.06 -11.49 -11.19
CA LEU A 286 -8.31 -12.24 -10.17
C LEU A 286 -8.97 -13.59 -9.85
N LYS A 287 -10.29 -13.67 -9.88
CA LYS A 287 -11.06 -14.91 -9.71
C LYS A 287 -10.82 -15.89 -10.84
N ALA A 288 -10.71 -15.40 -12.08
CA ALA A 288 -10.37 -16.24 -13.23
C ALA A 288 -8.96 -16.85 -13.10
N ALA A 289 -7.99 -16.10 -12.59
CA ALA A 289 -6.66 -16.62 -12.29
C ALA A 289 -6.65 -17.58 -11.10
N ALA A 290 -7.50 -17.35 -10.10
CA ALA A 290 -7.51 -18.12 -8.86
C ALA A 290 -8.24 -19.48 -8.93
N LYS A 291 -8.99 -19.78 -10.01
CA LYS A 291 -9.88 -20.96 -10.12
C LYS A 291 -9.37 -22.06 -11.07
N MET A 292 -8.06 -22.10 -11.37
CA MET A 292 -7.48 -22.94 -12.42
C MET A 292 -6.88 -24.25 -11.93
#